data_AF-A0A9X5XAX2-F1
#
_entry.id   AF-A0A9X5XAX2-F1
#
_cell.length_a   1.000
_cell.length_b   1.000
_cell.length_c   1.000
_cell.angle_alpha   90.00
_cell.angle_beta   90.00
_cell.angle_gamma   90.00
#
_symmetry.space_group_name_H-M   'P 1'
#
loop_
_entity.id
_entity.type
_entity.pdbx_description
1 polymer ?
#
loop_
_entity_poly.entity_id
_entity_poly.type
_entity_poly.pdbx_seq_one_letter_code
_entity_poly.pdbx_strand_id
1 'polypeptide(L)'
;RATVCAPCSRLHAGDTFHLVRAGLLGGKSVPATVRDRPRLFVTLTAPSFGPVHGAGARCRPRRDRARCEHGRLLGCGAVHDTNDAVVGQPLCADCYDYPAHVLWHAHAGKLWDRFVIGVRRQLASAVGVTQSRFPDHARLSFARVAEYQKRAAVHVHAVVRLDGPNGPTNEPPNWGTADRLIDAVRASAHRVAIRTAYSP
;
A
#
# COMPACT_ATOMS: atom_id res chain seq x y z
N ARG A 1 6.04 7.37 -30.08
CA ARG A 1 7.06 7.27 -29.01
C ARG A 1 6.58 6.20 -28.02
N ALA A 2 7.17 4.99 -28.02
CA ALA A 2 6.78 3.95 -27.06
C ALA A 2 7.44 4.26 -25.71
N THR A 3 6.62 4.57 -24.70
CA THR A 3 7.05 4.92 -23.33
C THR A 3 7.42 3.69 -22.48
N VAL A 4 7.29 2.47 -23.04
CA VAL A 4 7.60 1.21 -22.35
C VAL A 4 8.40 0.31 -23.30
N CYS A 5 9.61 -0.04 -22.90
CA CYS A 5 10.41 -1.07 -23.56
C CYS A 5 10.07 -2.43 -22.93
N ALA A 6 9.34 -3.28 -23.65
CA ALA A 6 8.90 -4.58 -23.13
C ALA A 6 10.06 -5.50 -22.66
N PRO A 7 11.22 -5.57 -23.36
CA PRO A 7 12.40 -6.26 -22.86
C PRO A 7 12.92 -5.73 -21.52
N CYS A 8 13.06 -4.40 -21.37
CA CYS A 8 13.54 -3.80 -20.11
C CYS A 8 12.55 -4.02 -18.97
N SER A 9 11.24 -3.89 -19.24
CA SER A 9 10.19 -4.18 -18.26
C SER A 9 10.25 -5.63 -17.77
N ARG A 10 10.45 -6.58 -18.68
CA ARG A 10 10.59 -8.01 -18.35
C ARG A 10 11.84 -8.28 -17.52
N LEU A 11 12.98 -7.69 -17.89
CA LEU A 11 14.23 -7.83 -17.13
C LEU A 11 14.09 -7.26 -15.71
N HIS A 12 13.57 -6.04 -15.59
CA HIS A 12 13.33 -5.40 -14.30
C HIS A 12 12.36 -6.20 -13.41
N ALA A 13 11.29 -6.74 -14.01
CA ALA A 13 10.35 -7.61 -13.31
C ALA A 13 11.02 -8.91 -12.83
N GLY A 14 11.88 -9.52 -13.66
CA GLY A 14 12.66 -10.70 -13.30
C GLY A 14 13.63 -10.44 -12.14
N ASP A 15 14.38 -9.35 -12.20
CA ASP A 15 15.31 -8.97 -11.13
C ASP A 15 14.58 -8.67 -9.82
N THR A 16 13.47 -7.93 -9.90
CA THR A 16 12.61 -7.65 -8.74
C THR A 16 12.05 -8.93 -8.16
N PHE A 17 11.58 -9.86 -9.00
CA PHE A 17 11.10 -11.18 -8.57
C PHE A 17 12.18 -11.94 -7.81
N HIS A 18 13.41 -11.99 -8.33
CA HIS A 18 14.51 -12.68 -7.67
C HIS A 18 14.90 -12.02 -6.33
N LEU A 19 14.86 -10.70 -6.22
CA LEU A 19 15.13 -9.99 -4.96
C LEU A 19 14.05 -10.29 -3.91
N VAL A 20 12.77 -10.17 -4.28
CA VAL A 20 11.64 -10.45 -3.38
C VAL A 20 11.64 -11.91 -2.97
N ARG A 21 11.81 -12.84 -3.91
CA ARG A 21 11.85 -14.28 -3.65
C ARG A 21 12.99 -14.67 -2.73
N ALA A 22 14.21 -14.20 -2.99
CA ALA A 22 15.36 -14.48 -2.13
C ALA A 22 15.14 -13.93 -0.70
N GLY A 23 14.51 -12.76 -0.57
CA GLY A 23 14.11 -12.24 0.73
C GLY A 23 13.05 -13.09 1.45
N LEU A 24 12.17 -13.78 0.74
CA LEU A 24 11.09 -14.55 1.35
C LEU A 24 11.45 -16.00 1.67
N LEU A 25 12.27 -16.63 0.82
CA LEU A 25 12.56 -18.07 0.88
C LEU A 25 14.04 -18.38 1.14
N GLY A 26 14.91 -17.38 1.10
CA GLY A 26 16.36 -17.55 1.00
C GLY A 26 16.82 -17.77 -0.45
N GLY A 27 18.13 -17.76 -0.65
CA GLY A 27 18.80 -17.86 -1.94
C GLY A 27 19.74 -16.69 -2.21
N LYS A 28 20.63 -16.85 -3.19
CA LYS A 28 21.79 -15.97 -3.40
C LYS A 28 22.58 -15.84 -2.08
N SER A 29 22.69 -14.64 -1.52
CA SER A 29 23.36 -14.35 -0.25
C SER A 29 22.41 -14.34 0.97
N VAL A 30 21.14 -14.74 0.82
CA VAL A 30 20.14 -14.72 1.89
C VAL A 30 19.93 -16.14 2.44
N PRO A 31 20.04 -16.38 3.76
CA PRO A 31 19.84 -17.71 4.35
C PRO A 31 18.42 -18.25 4.18
N ALA A 32 18.26 -19.57 4.12
CA ALA A 32 16.94 -20.21 4.02
C ALA A 32 16.04 -19.98 5.25
N THR A 33 16.64 -19.70 6.41
CA THR A 33 15.94 -19.40 7.67
C THR A 33 15.09 -18.13 7.61
N VAL A 34 15.25 -17.28 6.58
CA VAL A 34 14.37 -16.10 6.41
C VAL A 34 12.91 -16.47 6.22
N ARG A 35 12.63 -17.70 5.78
CA ARG A 35 11.27 -18.24 5.63
C ARG A 35 10.53 -18.39 6.96
N ASP A 36 11.23 -18.34 8.08
CA ASP A 36 10.68 -18.48 9.43
C ASP A 36 10.56 -17.10 10.13
N ARG A 37 10.98 -16.02 9.46
CA ARG A 37 10.91 -14.65 9.99
C ARG A 37 9.48 -14.14 10.01
N PRO A 38 9.08 -13.38 11.04
CA PRO A 38 7.82 -12.65 11.06
C PRO A 38 7.71 -11.75 9.84
N ARG A 39 6.64 -11.93 9.06
CA ARG A 39 6.41 -11.17 7.85
C ARG A 39 4.93 -10.97 7.57
N LEU A 40 4.62 -9.90 6.87
CA LEU A 40 3.30 -9.58 6.39
C LEU A 40 3.35 -9.27 4.91
N PHE A 41 2.29 -9.65 4.20
CA PHE A 41 1.94 -9.09 2.92
C PHE A 41 0.80 -8.09 3.14
N VAL A 42 1.07 -6.82 2.87
CA VAL A 42 0.15 -5.71 3.16
C VAL A 42 -0.25 -5.01 1.88
N THR A 43 -1.50 -4.55 1.82
CA THR A 43 -2.00 -3.71 0.73
C THR A 43 -2.44 -2.38 1.32
N LEU A 44 -1.76 -1.30 0.94
CA LEU A 44 -2.08 0.07 1.33
C LEU A 44 -2.80 0.75 0.17
N THR A 45 -4.09 1.03 0.34
CA THR A 45 -4.92 1.64 -0.70
C THR A 45 -5.07 3.13 -0.51
N ALA A 46 -5.20 3.86 -1.61
CA ALA A 46 -5.59 5.26 -1.59
C ALA A 46 -6.93 5.45 -0.86
N PRO A 47 -7.15 6.63 -0.24
CA PRO A 47 -8.47 7.00 0.26
C PRO A 47 -9.51 7.10 -0.88
N SER A 48 -10.77 7.31 -0.51
CA SER A 48 -11.82 7.64 -1.46
C SER A 48 -11.75 9.12 -1.83
N PHE A 49 -11.84 9.42 -3.12
CA PHE A 49 -11.94 10.81 -3.64
C PHE A 49 -13.36 11.12 -4.14
N GLY A 50 -14.28 10.17 -4.00
CA GLY A 50 -15.64 10.27 -4.51
C GLY A 50 -16.19 8.91 -4.93
N PRO A 51 -17.50 8.81 -5.18
CA PRO A 51 -18.11 7.56 -5.63
C PRO A 51 -17.67 7.25 -7.07
N VAL A 52 -17.12 6.05 -7.28
CA VAL A 52 -16.76 5.51 -8.60
C VAL A 52 -17.57 4.27 -8.93
N HIS A 53 -17.72 4.00 -10.23
CA HIS A 53 -18.32 2.78 -10.75
C HIS A 53 -17.47 1.56 -10.36
N GLY A 54 -18.12 0.49 -9.92
CA GLY A 54 -17.51 -0.78 -9.58
C GLY A 54 -18.05 -1.93 -10.44
N ALA A 55 -17.34 -3.05 -10.44
CA ALA A 55 -17.70 -4.27 -11.18
C ALA A 55 -17.94 -5.46 -10.23
N GLY A 56 -18.43 -6.57 -10.79
CA GLY A 56 -18.58 -7.85 -10.09
C GLY A 56 -19.89 -8.02 -9.30
N ALA A 57 -20.64 -6.94 -9.09
CA ALA A 57 -21.99 -6.95 -8.54
C ALA A 57 -22.78 -5.76 -9.12
N ARG A 58 -24.02 -5.56 -8.66
CA ARG A 58 -24.74 -4.30 -8.91
C ARG A 58 -23.88 -3.14 -8.43
N CYS A 59 -23.61 -2.20 -9.34
CA CYS A 59 -22.76 -1.06 -9.15
C CYS A 59 -23.45 -0.03 -8.25
N ARG A 60 -22.89 0.21 -7.05
CA ARG A 60 -23.36 1.25 -6.10
C ARG A 60 -24.90 1.29 -5.98
N PRO A 61 -25.56 0.18 -5.58
CA PRO A 61 -27.01 0.15 -5.50
C PRO A 61 -27.48 1.08 -4.39
N ARG A 62 -28.42 1.97 -4.72
CA ARG A 62 -29.11 2.84 -3.76
C ARG A 62 -30.61 2.77 -4.02
N ARG A 63 -31.40 2.74 -2.94
CA ARG A 63 -32.87 2.68 -3.00
C ARG A 63 -33.46 4.07 -3.25
N ASP A 64 -32.89 5.06 -2.58
CA ASP A 64 -33.12 6.46 -2.82
C ASP A 64 -32.45 6.84 -4.15
N ARG A 65 -33.24 7.32 -5.12
CA ARG A 65 -32.74 7.89 -6.38
C ARG A 65 -32.15 9.29 -6.15
N ALA A 66 -31.41 9.44 -5.06
CA ALA A 66 -30.79 10.68 -4.64
C ALA A 66 -29.82 11.14 -5.74
N ARG A 67 -29.86 12.45 -5.99
CA ARG A 67 -28.99 13.12 -6.94
C ARG A 67 -28.00 13.99 -6.18
N CYS A 68 -26.80 14.15 -6.72
CA CYS A 68 -25.92 15.21 -6.28
C CYS A 68 -26.46 16.57 -6.71
N GLU A 69 -25.86 17.65 -6.22
CA GLU A 69 -26.17 19.03 -6.61
C GLU A 69 -26.04 19.28 -8.13
N HIS A 70 -25.16 18.53 -8.82
CA HIS A 70 -25.00 18.55 -10.28
C HIS A 70 -26.08 17.74 -11.03
N GLY A 71 -27.09 17.20 -10.33
CA GLY A 71 -28.20 16.45 -10.89
C GLY A 71 -27.88 15.00 -11.30
N ARG A 72 -26.66 14.50 -11.08
CA ARG A 72 -26.28 13.10 -11.36
C ARG A 72 -26.73 12.17 -10.25
N LEU A 73 -27.09 10.93 -10.58
CA LEU A 73 -27.48 9.94 -9.59
C LEU A 73 -26.29 9.53 -8.70
N LEU A 74 -26.50 9.45 -7.39
CA LEU A 74 -25.51 8.97 -6.41
C LEU A 74 -25.39 7.44 -6.37
N GLY A 75 -26.15 6.74 -7.21
CA GLY A 75 -26.08 5.30 -7.42
C GLY A 75 -26.21 4.98 -8.91
N CYS A 76 -25.73 3.80 -9.31
CA CYS A 76 -25.78 3.34 -10.70
C CYS A 76 -26.80 2.21 -10.90
N GLY A 77 -26.73 1.15 -10.09
CA GLY A 77 -27.62 -0.01 -10.14
C GLY A 77 -27.35 -0.99 -11.30
N ALA A 78 -26.57 -0.61 -12.31
CA ALA A 78 -26.16 -1.48 -13.41
C ALA A 78 -25.19 -2.58 -12.94
N VAL A 79 -25.05 -3.65 -13.71
CA VAL A 79 -24.00 -4.66 -13.50
C VAL A 79 -22.94 -4.44 -14.57
N HIS A 80 -21.75 -3.99 -14.16
CA HIS A 80 -20.63 -3.77 -15.07
C HIS A 80 -19.72 -4.99 -15.13
N ASP A 81 -19.25 -5.29 -16.35
CA ASP A 81 -18.13 -6.20 -16.53
C ASP A 81 -16.83 -5.57 -15.98
N THR A 82 -15.87 -6.40 -15.56
CA THR A 82 -14.58 -5.93 -15.03
C THR A 82 -13.74 -5.11 -16.01
N ASN A 83 -13.99 -5.25 -17.31
CA ASN A 83 -13.32 -4.53 -18.39
C ASN A 83 -14.18 -3.41 -19.00
N ASP A 84 -15.37 -3.16 -18.45
CA ASP A 84 -16.19 -2.03 -18.87
C ASP A 84 -15.44 -0.71 -18.61
N ALA A 85 -15.36 0.15 -19.63
CA ALA A 85 -14.61 1.40 -19.61
C ALA A 85 -15.10 2.38 -18.54
N VAL A 86 -16.34 2.23 -18.09
CA VAL A 86 -16.89 3.06 -17.00
C VAL A 86 -16.35 2.65 -15.63
N VAL A 87 -15.84 1.43 -15.45
CA VAL A 87 -15.37 0.94 -14.14
C VAL A 87 -14.16 1.75 -13.68
N GLY A 88 -14.27 2.31 -12.48
CA GLY A 88 -13.29 3.24 -11.92
C GLY A 88 -13.53 4.71 -12.27
N GLN A 89 -14.40 5.01 -13.24
CA GLN A 89 -14.83 6.39 -13.50
C GLN A 89 -15.74 6.89 -12.37
N PRO A 90 -15.71 8.21 -12.08
CA PRO A 90 -16.61 8.80 -11.09
C PRO A 90 -18.07 8.73 -11.55
N LEU A 91 -19.00 8.56 -10.62
CA LEU A 91 -20.44 8.66 -10.90
C LEU A 91 -20.84 10.08 -11.33
N CYS A 92 -20.09 11.08 -10.84
CA CYS A 92 -20.21 12.48 -11.22
C CYS A 92 -18.80 13.08 -11.20
N ALA A 93 -18.32 13.57 -12.35
CA ALA A 93 -16.99 14.15 -12.46
C ALA A 93 -16.83 15.38 -11.55
N ASP A 94 -17.86 16.22 -11.46
CA ASP A 94 -17.81 17.45 -10.66
C ASP A 94 -17.82 17.19 -9.14
N CYS A 95 -18.32 16.04 -8.69
CA CYS A 95 -18.26 15.63 -7.28
C CYS A 95 -16.96 14.89 -6.92
N TYR A 96 -16.10 14.56 -7.89
CA TYR A 96 -14.89 13.80 -7.63
C TYR A 96 -13.73 14.73 -7.28
N ASP A 97 -13.06 14.46 -6.18
CA ASP A 97 -11.94 15.25 -5.67
C ASP A 97 -10.64 14.92 -6.43
N TYR A 98 -10.56 15.43 -7.66
CA TYR A 98 -9.36 15.35 -8.48
C TYR A 98 -8.13 16.00 -7.81
N PRO A 99 -8.23 17.17 -7.15
CA PRO A 99 -7.11 17.73 -6.42
C PRO A 99 -6.51 16.76 -5.40
N ALA A 100 -7.32 16.15 -4.53
CA ALA A 100 -6.83 15.18 -3.55
C ALA A 100 -6.27 13.91 -4.21
N HIS A 101 -6.84 13.46 -5.33
CA HIS A 101 -6.29 12.33 -6.10
C HIS A 101 -4.89 12.66 -6.64
N VAL A 102 -4.71 13.84 -7.25
CA VAL A 102 -3.40 14.27 -7.75
C VAL A 102 -2.40 14.41 -6.60
N LEU A 103 -2.81 15.02 -5.48
CA LEU A 103 -1.96 15.17 -4.29
C LEU A 103 -1.58 13.81 -3.69
N TRP A 104 -2.49 12.82 -3.71
CA TRP A 104 -2.17 11.45 -3.30
C TRP A 104 -1.03 10.87 -4.13
N HIS A 105 -1.05 11.01 -5.45
CA HIS A 105 0.04 10.55 -6.32
C HIS A 105 1.34 11.32 -6.06
N ALA A 106 1.26 12.64 -5.99
CA ALA A 106 2.42 13.50 -5.74
C ALA A 106 3.11 13.18 -4.40
N HIS A 107 2.35 12.68 -3.42
CA HIS A 107 2.85 12.39 -2.08
C HIS A 107 2.95 10.90 -1.74
N ALA A 108 2.65 9.97 -2.65
CA ALA A 108 2.70 8.54 -2.39
C ALA A 108 4.07 8.06 -1.85
N GLY A 109 5.17 8.63 -2.35
CA GLY A 109 6.52 8.39 -1.83
C GLY A 109 6.68 8.83 -0.37
N LYS A 110 6.31 10.08 -0.07
CA LYS A 110 6.42 10.65 1.29
C LYS A 110 5.49 9.96 2.30
N LEU A 111 4.31 9.52 1.86
CA LEU A 111 3.39 8.73 2.67
C LEU A 111 4.01 7.38 3.03
N TRP A 112 4.64 6.72 2.06
CA TRP A 112 5.37 5.49 2.32
C TRP A 112 6.52 5.68 3.31
N ASP A 113 7.31 6.74 3.17
CA ASP A 113 8.41 7.00 4.10
C ASP A 113 7.88 7.22 5.53
N ARG A 114 6.81 8.00 5.68
CA ARG A 114 6.13 8.20 6.97
C ARG A 114 5.56 6.90 7.53
N PHE A 115 5.02 6.04 6.67
CA PHE A 115 4.55 4.71 7.05
C PHE A 115 5.69 3.85 7.60
N VAL A 116 6.80 3.73 6.88
CA VAL A 116 7.96 2.94 7.34
C VAL A 116 8.52 3.46 8.67
N ILE A 117 8.66 4.79 8.80
CA ILE A 117 9.10 5.44 10.04
C ILE A 117 8.12 5.15 11.18
N GLY A 118 6.81 5.23 10.89
CA GLY A 118 5.74 4.97 11.85
C GLY A 118 5.75 3.53 12.37
N VAL A 119 5.89 2.54 11.48
CA VAL A 119 5.97 1.12 11.88
C VAL A 119 7.18 0.89 12.80
N ARG A 120 8.36 1.41 12.43
CA ARG A 120 9.56 1.30 13.27
C ARG A 120 9.36 1.94 14.64
N ARG A 121 8.72 3.11 14.69
CA ARG A 121 8.42 3.81 15.94
C ARG A 121 7.47 3.01 16.82
N GLN A 122 6.39 2.46 16.26
CA GLN A 122 5.42 1.65 17.01
C GLN A 122 6.07 0.40 17.59
N LEU A 123 6.90 -0.30 16.80
CA LEU A 123 7.66 -1.46 17.28
C LEU A 123 8.62 -1.10 18.41
N ALA A 124 9.40 -0.02 18.26
CA ALA A 124 10.34 0.43 19.28
C ALA A 124 9.62 0.77 20.60
N SER A 125 8.53 1.54 20.52
CA SER A 125 7.71 1.89 21.69
C SER A 125 7.11 0.67 22.39
N ALA A 126 6.67 -0.35 21.63
CA ALA A 126 6.10 -1.58 22.19
C ALA A 126 7.11 -2.44 22.99
N VAL A 127 8.41 -2.13 22.91
CA VAL A 127 9.47 -2.85 23.62
C VAL A 127 10.30 -1.92 24.52
N GLY A 128 9.85 -0.69 24.73
CA GLY A 128 10.55 0.28 25.59
C GLY A 128 11.89 0.77 25.03
N VAL A 129 12.10 0.68 23.72
CA VAL A 129 13.33 1.11 23.05
C VAL A 129 13.13 2.47 22.40
N THR A 130 14.13 3.35 22.49
CA THR A 130 14.11 4.62 21.76
C THR A 130 14.25 4.37 20.26
N GLN A 131 13.55 5.15 19.43
CA GLN A 131 13.56 4.93 17.97
C GLN A 131 14.97 4.94 17.38
N SER A 132 15.88 5.76 17.92
CA SER A 132 17.28 5.84 17.47
C SER A 132 18.08 4.57 17.73
N ARG A 133 17.71 3.78 18.74
CA ARG A 133 18.36 2.50 19.08
C ARG A 133 17.70 1.29 18.44
N PHE A 134 16.54 1.46 17.78
CA PHE A 134 15.85 0.35 17.12
C PHE A 134 16.76 -0.51 16.20
N PRO A 135 17.68 0.08 15.40
CA PRO A 135 18.59 -0.71 14.56
C PRO A 135 19.51 -1.67 15.33
N ASP A 136 19.81 -1.38 16.60
CA ASP A 136 20.63 -2.24 17.46
C ASP A 136 19.87 -3.48 17.94
N HIS A 137 18.53 -3.46 17.82
CA HIS A 137 17.65 -4.52 18.31
C HIS A 137 16.94 -5.29 17.19
N ALA A 138 16.62 -4.65 16.08
CA ALA A 138 15.94 -5.30 14.97
C ALA A 138 16.08 -4.51 13.66
N ARG A 139 15.94 -5.22 12.54
CA ARG A 139 15.88 -4.62 11.20
C ARG A 139 14.53 -4.87 10.56
N LEU A 140 13.93 -3.79 10.06
CA LEU A 140 12.69 -3.86 9.30
C LEU A 140 13.00 -3.76 7.80
N SER A 141 12.79 -4.87 7.10
CA SER A 141 13.04 -5.06 5.68
C SER A 141 11.74 -4.93 4.88
N PHE A 142 11.79 -4.24 3.75
CA PHE A 142 10.62 -4.00 2.91
C PHE A 142 10.92 -4.26 1.44
N ALA A 143 9.94 -4.82 0.74
CA ALA A 143 9.86 -4.76 -0.71
C ALA A 143 8.45 -4.34 -1.08
N ARG A 144 8.31 -3.39 -2.01
CA ARG A 144 7.00 -2.87 -2.40
C ARG A 144 6.86 -2.75 -3.90
N VAL A 145 5.62 -2.87 -4.38
CA VAL A 145 5.21 -2.61 -5.75
C VAL A 145 4.02 -1.64 -5.69
N ALA A 146 4.06 -0.63 -6.55
CA ALA A 146 2.97 0.32 -6.71
C ALA A 146 2.18 -0.04 -7.96
N GLU A 147 0.86 -0.12 -7.83
CA GLU A 147 -0.05 -0.50 -8.92
C GLU A 147 -1.23 0.46 -8.99
N TYR A 148 -1.77 0.64 -10.19
CA TYR A 148 -2.96 1.47 -10.40
C TYR A 148 -4.22 0.65 -10.21
N GLN A 149 -5.14 1.15 -9.37
CA GLN A 149 -6.51 0.64 -9.32
C GLN A 149 -7.26 1.05 -10.59
N LYS A 150 -8.41 0.43 -10.89
CA LYS A 150 -9.26 0.82 -12.04
C LYS A 150 -9.64 2.30 -12.04
N ARG A 151 -9.75 2.94 -10.86
CA ARG A 151 -9.94 4.39 -10.73
C ARG A 151 -8.67 5.24 -10.92
N ALA A 152 -7.61 4.64 -11.44
CA ALA A 152 -6.27 5.22 -11.60
C ALA A 152 -5.63 5.74 -10.30
N ALA A 153 -6.10 5.33 -9.12
CA ALA A 153 -5.43 5.65 -7.86
C ALA A 153 -4.33 4.61 -7.58
N VAL A 154 -3.12 5.08 -7.27
CA VAL A 154 -2.02 4.19 -6.87
C VAL A 154 -2.35 3.52 -5.54
N HIS A 155 -2.13 2.20 -5.47
CA HIS A 155 -2.07 1.43 -4.24
C HIS A 155 -0.73 0.69 -4.17
N VAL A 156 -0.33 0.31 -2.97
CA VAL A 156 0.97 -0.32 -2.73
C VAL A 156 0.77 -1.70 -2.12
N HIS A 157 1.31 -2.71 -2.78
CA HIS A 157 1.54 -4.02 -2.19
C HIS A 157 2.94 -4.04 -1.58
N ALA A 158 3.08 -4.51 -0.35
CA ALA A 158 4.38 -4.61 0.29
C ALA A 158 4.54 -5.89 1.10
N VAL A 159 5.73 -6.47 1.00
CA VAL A 159 6.25 -7.42 1.98
C VAL A 159 6.95 -6.61 3.06
N VAL A 160 6.56 -6.83 4.31
CA VAL A 160 7.23 -6.30 5.50
C VAL A 160 7.79 -7.48 6.27
N ARG A 161 9.09 -7.51 6.54
CA ARG A 161 9.75 -8.60 7.30
C ARG A 161 10.57 -8.01 8.44
N LEU A 162 10.45 -8.64 9.60
CA LEU A 162 11.26 -8.31 10.77
C LEU A 162 12.41 -9.31 10.90
N ASP A 163 13.63 -8.78 10.90
CA ASP A 163 14.88 -9.52 11.05
C ASP A 163 15.60 -9.08 12.34
N GLY A 164 16.65 -9.82 12.74
CA GLY A 164 17.57 -9.36 13.78
C GLY A 164 18.34 -8.09 13.36
N PRO A 165 19.08 -7.45 14.28
CA PRO A 165 19.83 -6.21 14.02
C PRO A 165 20.78 -6.31 12.81
N ASN A 166 21.42 -7.46 12.63
CA ASN A 166 22.33 -7.70 11.51
C ASN A 166 21.61 -8.14 10.21
N GLY A 167 20.28 -8.08 10.18
CA GLY A 167 19.45 -8.43 9.03
C GLY A 167 19.21 -9.93 8.89
N PRO A 168 19.06 -10.45 7.66
CA PRO A 168 18.46 -11.76 7.40
C PRO A 168 19.25 -12.95 7.97
N THR A 169 20.55 -12.77 8.26
CA THR A 169 21.42 -13.78 8.88
C THR A 169 21.23 -13.92 10.37
N ASN A 170 20.47 -13.01 11.00
CA ASN A 170 20.28 -12.99 12.44
C ASN A 170 18.81 -13.20 12.80
N GLU A 171 18.58 -14.03 13.81
CA GLU A 171 17.24 -14.30 14.33
C GLU A 171 16.56 -13.01 14.80
N PRO A 172 15.25 -12.87 14.57
CA PRO A 172 14.50 -11.76 15.13
C PRO A 172 14.52 -11.89 16.66
N PRO A 173 14.43 -10.76 17.37
CA PRO A 173 14.30 -10.79 18.81
C PRO A 173 13.04 -11.54 19.24
N ASN A 174 13.02 -12.11 20.45
CA ASN A 174 11.90 -12.89 20.98
C ASN A 174 10.55 -12.15 20.97
N TRP A 175 10.57 -10.82 21.12
CA TRP A 175 9.39 -9.97 21.03
C TRP A 175 8.92 -9.73 19.60
N GLY A 176 9.78 -9.99 18.60
CA GLY A 176 9.52 -9.78 17.20
C GLY A 176 8.57 -10.85 16.65
N THR A 177 7.27 -10.69 16.90
CA THR A 177 6.23 -11.60 16.42
C THR A 177 5.45 -10.99 15.26
N ALA A 178 4.71 -11.84 14.53
CA ALA A 178 3.82 -11.38 13.47
C ALA A 178 2.71 -10.47 14.01
N ASP A 179 2.15 -10.77 15.18
CA ASP A 179 1.08 -9.98 15.79
C ASP A 179 1.54 -8.56 16.13
N ARG A 180 2.72 -8.41 16.74
CA ARG A 180 3.28 -7.08 17.00
C ARG A 180 3.54 -6.31 15.70
N LEU A 181 3.94 -7.01 14.65
CA LEU A 181 4.12 -6.41 13.34
C LEU A 181 2.77 -5.96 12.74
N ILE A 182 1.70 -6.74 12.92
CA ILE A 182 0.33 -6.39 12.48
C ILE A 182 -0.13 -5.11 13.19
N ASP A 183 0.03 -5.05 14.51
CA ASP A 183 -0.40 -3.90 15.32
C ASP A 183 0.36 -2.64 14.92
N ALA A 184 1.69 -2.74 14.75
CA ALA A 184 2.52 -1.63 14.32
C ALA A 184 2.16 -1.13 12.91
N VAL A 185 1.90 -2.05 11.97
CA VAL A 185 1.45 -1.72 10.61
C VAL A 185 0.10 -1.02 10.63
N ARG A 186 -0.89 -1.56 11.34
CA ARG A 186 -2.24 -0.95 11.46
C ARG A 186 -2.16 0.43 12.09
N ALA A 187 -1.47 0.56 13.23
CA ALA A 187 -1.32 1.83 13.94
C ALA A 187 -0.64 2.89 13.07
N SER A 188 0.38 2.50 12.30
CA SER A 188 1.04 3.41 11.36
C SER A 188 0.13 3.79 10.20
N ALA A 189 -0.53 2.82 9.54
CA ALA A 189 -1.42 3.07 8.41
C ALA A 189 -2.57 4.03 8.77
N HIS A 190 -3.13 3.92 9.98
CA HIS A 190 -4.19 4.82 10.45
C HIS A 190 -3.72 6.24 10.77
N ARG A 191 -2.44 6.45 11.12
CA ARG A 191 -1.91 7.75 11.56
C ARG A 191 -1.21 8.53 10.46
N VAL A 192 -0.73 7.85 9.42
CA VAL A 192 0.03 8.50 8.34
C VAL A 192 -0.88 9.44 7.56
N ALA A 193 -0.54 10.72 7.61
CA ALA A 193 -1.17 11.76 6.82
C ALA A 193 -0.11 12.77 6.39
N ILE A 194 -0.40 13.52 5.33
CA ILE A 194 0.36 14.70 4.91
C ILE A 194 -0.62 15.85 4.81
N ARG A 195 -0.32 16.95 5.51
CA ARG A 195 -1.02 18.21 5.34
C ARG A 195 -0.37 18.98 4.21
N THR A 196 -1.18 19.53 3.32
CA THR A 196 -0.75 20.38 2.22
C THR A 196 -1.58 21.66 2.29
N ALA A 197 -1.06 22.79 1.78
CA ALA A 197 -1.83 24.03 1.71
C ALA A 197 -3.05 23.93 0.77
N TYR A 198 -3.10 22.87 -0.05
CA TYR A 198 -4.14 22.59 -1.04
C TYR A 198 -5.07 21.45 -0.63
N SER A 199 -4.94 20.96 0.61
CA SER A 199 -5.85 20.01 1.23
C SER A 199 -6.51 20.76 2.39
N PRO A 200 -7.82 21.04 2.35
CA PRO A 200 -8.52 21.61 3.50
C PRO A 200 -8.41 20.71 4.74
#